data_AF-A2DJ84-F1
#
_entry.id   AF-A2DJ84-F1
#
_cell.length_a   1.000
_cell.length_b   1.000
_cell.length_c   1.000
_cell.angle_alpha   90.00
_cell.angle_beta   90.00
_cell.angle_gamma   90.00
#
_symmetry.space_group_name_H-M   'P 1'
#
loop_
_entity.id
_entity.type
_entity.pdbx_description
1 polymer ?
#
loop_
_entity_poly.entity_id
_entity_poly.type
_entity_poly.pdbx_seq_one_letter_code
_entity_poly.pdbx_strand_id
1 'polypeptide(L)'
;MSEKSELETFYFAQSLEPQFLKYNEILSAYSLFIKLNSEKNQGINQTSKLIKGDLEVSQSSNNPWTSLELESLIQGINIYGIGNWGSIRKTFREIFNENQRTRDDLANKWYSLIRKSKYKRLDINEMAKGID
;
A
#
# COMPACT_ATOMS: atom_id res chain seq x y z
N MET A 1 23.39 -51.42 -20.00
CA MET A 1 23.06 -50.23 -20.81
C MET A 1 24.28 -49.89 -21.65
N SER A 2 24.08 -49.41 -22.88
CA SER A 2 25.19 -49.18 -23.83
C SER A 2 25.86 -47.84 -23.52
N GLU A 3 27.19 -47.76 -23.54
CA GLU A 3 27.96 -46.51 -23.31
C GLU A 3 27.50 -45.34 -24.19
N LYS A 4 26.96 -45.64 -25.39
CA LYS A 4 26.38 -44.63 -26.28
C LYS A 4 25.15 -43.93 -25.69
N SER A 5 24.31 -44.66 -24.96
CA SER A 5 23.11 -44.09 -24.34
C SER A 5 23.43 -43.16 -23.16
N GLU A 6 24.53 -43.42 -22.46
CA GLU A 6 24.97 -42.57 -21.34
C GLU A 6 25.54 -41.25 -21.83
N LEU A 7 26.30 -41.26 -22.93
CA LEU A 7 26.81 -40.06 -23.59
C LEU A 7 25.68 -39.18 -24.15
N GLU A 8 24.69 -39.77 -24.80
CA GLU A 8 23.53 -39.02 -25.31
C GLU A 8 22.74 -38.35 -24.18
N THR A 9 22.57 -39.05 -23.05
CA THR A 9 21.88 -38.49 -21.88
C THR A 9 22.69 -37.35 -21.26
N PHE A 10 24.02 -37.46 -21.22
CA PHE A 10 24.92 -36.42 -20.72
C PHE A 10 24.87 -35.14 -21.59
N TYR A 11 24.98 -35.29 -22.91
CA TYR A 11 24.88 -34.15 -23.84
C TYR A 11 23.48 -33.50 -23.81
N PHE A 12 22.43 -34.29 -23.67
CA PHE A 12 21.07 -33.78 -23.50
C PHE A 12 20.94 -32.98 -22.20
N ALA A 13 21.43 -33.51 -21.07
CA ALA A 13 21.41 -32.79 -19.80
C ALA A 13 22.23 -31.49 -19.84
N GLN A 14 23.37 -31.49 -20.54
CA GLN A 14 24.20 -30.30 -20.71
C GLN A 14 23.55 -29.24 -21.61
N SER A 15 22.72 -29.66 -22.59
CA SER A 15 21.93 -28.74 -23.43
C SER A 15 20.79 -28.06 -22.67
N LEU A 16 20.42 -28.59 -21.50
CA LEU A 16 19.38 -28.05 -20.63
C LEU A 16 19.91 -27.06 -19.60
N GLU A 17 21.15 -26.55 -19.74
CA GLU A 17 21.66 -25.51 -18.85
C GLU A 17 20.66 -24.35 -18.79
N PRO A 18 20.14 -24.02 -17.59
CA PRO A 18 19.25 -22.88 -17.45
C PRO A 18 20.06 -21.65 -17.82
N GLN A 19 19.69 -21.00 -18.92
CA GLN A 19 20.27 -19.71 -19.26
C GLN A 19 19.91 -18.76 -18.13
N PHE A 20 20.88 -18.54 -17.25
CA PHE A 20 20.72 -17.74 -16.06
C PHE A 20 20.53 -16.30 -16.54
N LEU A 21 19.28 -15.83 -16.55
CA LEU A 21 18.94 -14.46 -16.89
C LEU A 21 19.80 -13.54 -16.04
N LYS A 22 20.60 -12.70 -16.68
CA LYS A 22 21.49 -11.79 -15.97
C LYS A 22 20.62 -10.74 -15.28
N TYR A 23 21.05 -10.30 -14.10
CA TYR A 23 20.29 -9.36 -13.28
C TYR A 23 19.91 -8.06 -14.04
N ASN A 24 20.77 -7.59 -14.93
CA ASN A 24 20.50 -6.44 -15.80
C ASN A 24 19.36 -6.70 -16.81
N GLU A 25 19.20 -7.91 -17.31
CA GLU A 25 18.11 -8.31 -18.20
C GLU A 25 16.78 -8.35 -17.44
N ILE A 26 16.80 -8.82 -16.19
CA ILE A 26 15.65 -8.81 -15.29
C ILE A 26 15.19 -7.36 -15.01
N LEU A 27 16.14 -6.47 -14.69
CA LEU A 27 15.84 -5.06 -14.45
C LEU A 27 15.32 -4.36 -15.71
N SER A 28 15.92 -4.66 -16.87
CA SER A 28 15.47 -4.14 -18.16
C SER A 28 14.03 -4.57 -18.44
N ALA A 29 13.72 -5.87 -18.33
CA ALA A 29 12.38 -6.41 -18.54
C ALA A 29 11.35 -5.82 -17.56
N TYR A 30 11.72 -5.67 -16.28
CA TYR A 30 10.84 -5.07 -15.27
C TYR A 30 10.55 -3.58 -15.57
N SER A 31 11.55 -2.81 -15.96
CA SER A 31 11.35 -1.41 -16.34
C SER A 31 10.41 -1.26 -17.54
N LEU A 32 10.53 -2.18 -18.51
CA LEU A 32 9.73 -2.21 -19.73
C LEU A 32 8.28 -2.63 -19.42
N PHE A 33 8.09 -3.59 -18.51
CA PHE A 33 6.78 -3.97 -17.96
C PHE A 33 6.08 -2.78 -17.28
N ILE A 34 6.79 -2.06 -16.41
CA ILE A 34 6.22 -0.89 -15.71
C ILE A 34 5.85 0.21 -16.71
N LYS A 35 6.70 0.46 -17.72
CA LYS A 35 6.42 1.45 -18.77
C LYS A 35 5.19 1.10 -19.60
N LEU A 36 5.09 -0.14 -20.08
CA LEU A 36 3.93 -0.62 -20.83
C LEU A 36 2.63 -0.54 -20.01
N ASN A 37 2.70 -0.83 -18.72
CA ASN A 37 1.54 -0.70 -17.84
C ASN A 37 1.19 0.76 -17.53
N SER A 38 2.17 1.66 -17.47
CA SER A 38 1.93 3.10 -17.31
C SER A 38 1.26 3.71 -18.56
N GLU A 39 1.64 3.26 -19.76
CA GLU A 39 1.05 3.70 -21.03
C GLU A 39 -0.37 3.16 -21.21
N LYS A 40 -0.64 1.93 -20.78
CA LYS A 40 -2.02 1.38 -20.73
C LYS A 40 -2.95 2.20 -19.83
N ASN A 41 -2.45 2.79 -18.75
CA ASN A 41 -3.26 3.58 -17.82
C ASN A 41 -3.57 5.01 -18.31
N GLN A 42 -2.90 5.51 -19.36
CA GLN A 42 -3.24 6.82 -19.94
C GLN A 42 -4.47 6.75 -20.88
N GLY A 43 -4.85 5.55 -21.35
CA GLY A 43 -6.05 5.35 -22.17
C GLY A 43 -7.37 5.12 -21.41
N ILE A 44 -7.32 4.93 -20.08
CA ILE A 44 -8.48 4.52 -19.26
C ILE A 44 -9.32 5.71 -18.77
N ASN A 45 -8.82 6.94 -18.90
CA ASN A 45 -9.53 8.15 -18.44
C ASN A 45 -10.77 8.51 -19.29
N GLN A 46 -11.07 7.79 -20.38
CA GLN A 46 -12.28 8.00 -21.19
C GLN A 46 -13.32 6.86 -21.08
N THR A 47 -12.97 5.72 -20.47
CA THR A 47 -13.81 4.51 -20.48
C THR A 47 -14.29 4.09 -19.09
N SER A 48 -14.34 5.00 -18.12
CA SER A 48 -14.90 4.76 -16.78
C SER A 48 -16.42 4.53 -16.75
N LYS A 49 -17.06 4.23 -17.88
CA LYS A 49 -18.52 4.05 -17.98
C LYS A 49 -18.99 2.58 -17.98
N LEU A 50 -18.10 1.61 -18.16
CA LEU A 50 -18.45 0.18 -18.21
C LEU A 50 -17.26 -0.60 -17.65
N ILE A 51 -17.24 -1.01 -16.39
CA ILE A 51 -17.51 -2.41 -15.99
C ILE A 51 -17.70 -2.40 -14.46
N LYS A 52 -18.92 -2.73 -14.03
CA LYS A 52 -19.24 -3.23 -12.68
C LYS A 52 -18.94 -4.74 -12.70
N GLY A 53 -18.13 -5.22 -11.76
CA GLY A 53 -17.86 -6.65 -11.59
C GLY A 53 -16.66 -6.95 -10.68
N ASP A 54 -16.92 -6.94 -9.38
CA ASP A 54 -16.37 -7.85 -8.36
C ASP A 54 -14.92 -7.72 -7.85
N LEU A 55 -14.37 -6.51 -7.83
CA LEU A 55 -13.51 -6.10 -6.72
C LEU A 55 -14.01 -4.74 -6.28
N GLU A 56 -14.50 -4.61 -5.04
CA GLU A 56 -14.82 -3.32 -4.43
C GLU A 56 -13.52 -2.51 -4.28
N VAL A 57 -13.04 -1.96 -5.39
CA VAL A 57 -12.21 -0.76 -5.38
C VAL A 57 -13.11 0.27 -4.77
N SER A 58 -12.98 0.46 -3.45
CA SER A 58 -13.59 1.57 -2.74
C SER A 58 -13.19 2.82 -3.51
N GLN A 59 -14.11 3.34 -4.31
CA GLN A 59 -14.06 4.70 -4.82
C GLN A 59 -13.67 5.52 -3.61
N SER A 60 -12.45 6.06 -3.57
CA SER A 60 -12.00 6.87 -2.46
C SER A 60 -13.01 7.99 -2.39
N SER A 61 -13.91 7.91 -1.42
CA SER A 61 -14.84 8.98 -1.18
C SER A 61 -13.93 10.16 -0.87
N ASN A 62 -13.88 11.13 -1.77
CA ASN A 62 -13.19 12.40 -1.56
C ASN A 62 -13.90 13.21 -0.47
N ASN A 63 -14.46 12.52 0.53
CA ASN A 63 -15.12 13.09 1.68
C ASN A 63 -14.02 13.79 2.48
N PRO A 64 -14.12 15.12 2.62
CA PRO A 64 -13.19 15.85 3.46
C PRO A 64 -13.28 15.31 4.89
N TRP A 65 -12.15 15.33 5.59
CA TRP A 65 -12.12 14.93 7.00
C TRP A 65 -12.83 15.99 7.83
N THR A 66 -13.81 15.58 8.62
CA THR A 66 -14.53 16.48 9.52
C THR A 66 -13.69 16.78 10.75
N SER A 67 -13.99 17.89 11.44
CA SER A 67 -13.31 18.26 12.68
C SER A 67 -13.51 17.20 13.77
N LEU A 68 -14.70 16.61 13.84
CA LEU A 68 -15.05 15.54 14.80
C LEU A 68 -14.23 14.26 14.55
N GLU A 69 -14.07 13.85 13.29
CA GLU A 69 -13.19 12.73 12.92
C GLU A 69 -11.74 12.99 13.33
N LEU A 70 -11.28 14.23 13.15
CA LEU A 70 -9.91 14.62 13.47
C LEU A 70 -9.65 14.60 14.98
N GLU A 71 -10.57 15.16 15.78
CA GLU A 71 -10.50 15.16 17.24
C GLU A 71 -10.51 13.74 17.79
N SER A 72 -11.40 12.88 17.27
CA SER A 72 -11.50 11.48 17.66
C SER A 72 -10.23 10.70 17.30
N LEU A 73 -9.61 11.00 16.17
CA LEU A 73 -8.33 10.41 15.77
C LEU A 73 -7.22 10.80 16.74
N ILE A 74 -7.11 12.08 17.09
CA ILE A 74 -6.09 12.59 18.03
C ILE A 74 -6.32 12.01 19.43
N GLN A 75 -7.57 12.00 19.91
CA GLN A 75 -7.93 11.43 21.21
C GLN A 75 -7.62 9.93 21.25
N GLY A 76 -7.95 9.19 20.19
CA GLY A 76 -7.63 7.77 20.09
C GLY A 76 -6.12 7.49 20.09
N ILE A 77 -5.32 8.34 19.41
CA ILE A 77 -3.86 8.24 19.47
C ILE A 77 -3.34 8.52 20.89
N ASN A 78 -3.94 9.47 21.62
CA ASN A 78 -3.54 9.76 22.99
C ASN A 78 -3.82 8.58 23.94
N ILE A 79 -4.95 7.89 23.75
CA ILE A 79 -5.35 6.75 24.60
C ILE A 79 -4.58 5.47 24.25
N TYR A 80 -4.50 5.14 22.96
CA TYR A 80 -3.99 3.83 22.50
C TYR A 80 -2.56 3.89 21.95
N GLY A 81 -2.03 5.07 21.67
CA GLY A 81 -0.76 5.25 20.98
C GLY A 81 -0.85 5.09 19.46
N ILE A 82 0.20 5.54 18.79
CA ILE A 82 0.35 5.48 17.33
C ILE A 82 0.47 4.02 16.88
N GLY A 83 -0.19 3.66 15.77
CA GLY A 83 -0.15 2.30 15.21
C GLY A 83 -1.33 1.40 15.61
N ASN A 84 -2.04 1.74 16.69
CA ASN A 84 -3.20 1.00 17.17
C ASN A 84 -4.53 1.42 16.49
N TRP A 85 -4.46 1.63 15.17
CA TRP A 85 -5.54 2.16 14.34
C TRP A 85 -6.83 1.33 14.40
N GLY A 86 -6.71 0.00 14.54
CA GLY A 86 -7.87 -0.89 14.66
C GLY A 86 -8.63 -0.67 15.97
N SER A 87 -7.92 -0.48 17.08
CA SER A 87 -8.51 -0.20 18.39
C SER A 87 -9.13 1.19 18.44
N ILE A 88 -8.46 2.19 17.84
CA ILE A 88 -8.98 3.56 17.70
C ILE A 88 -10.28 3.54 16.89
N ARG A 89 -10.29 2.87 15.74
CA ARG A 89 -11.49 2.75 14.89
C ARG A 89 -12.64 2.04 15.60
N LYS A 90 -12.37 1.00 16.38
CA LYS A 90 -13.40 0.30 17.17
C LYS A 90 -13.99 1.19 18.26
N THR A 91 -13.17 2.00 18.91
CA THR A 91 -13.59 2.90 20.00
C THR A 91 -14.49 4.01 19.48
N PHE A 92 -14.12 4.64 18.37
CA PHE A 92 -14.88 5.74 17.75
C PHE A 92 -15.65 5.28 16.50
N ARG A 93 -16.19 4.05 16.58
CA ARG A 93 -16.80 3.39 15.41
C ARG A 93 -17.94 4.21 14.81
N GLU A 94 -18.76 4.84 15.63
CA GLU A 94 -19.91 5.63 15.19
C GLU A 94 -19.48 6.80 14.30
N ILE A 95 -18.41 7.49 14.69
CA ILE A 95 -17.86 8.66 14.00
C ILE A 95 -17.19 8.26 12.69
N PHE A 96 -16.38 7.19 12.72
CA PHE A 96 -15.62 6.77 11.54
C PHE A 96 -16.46 5.98 10.53
N ASN A 97 -17.53 5.31 10.96
CA ASN A 97 -18.40 4.57 10.04
C ASN A 97 -19.30 5.49 9.21
N GLU A 98 -19.62 6.71 9.67
CA GLU A 98 -20.43 7.67 8.93
C GLU A 98 -19.84 7.94 7.53
N ASN A 99 -18.51 8.11 7.45
CA ASN A 99 -17.78 8.28 6.20
C ASN A 99 -17.08 7.01 5.71
N GLN A 100 -17.44 5.84 6.26
CA GLN A 100 -16.85 4.54 5.93
C GLN A 100 -15.32 4.52 6.04
N ARG A 101 -14.75 5.27 6.97
CA ARG A 101 -13.30 5.34 7.17
C ARG A 101 -12.75 3.97 7.54
N THR A 102 -11.69 3.58 6.86
CA THR A 102 -10.97 2.34 7.14
C THR A 102 -9.83 2.57 8.12
N ARG A 103 -9.29 1.48 8.68
CA ARG A 103 -8.10 1.54 9.54
C ARG A 103 -6.94 2.27 8.83
N ASP A 104 -6.78 2.00 7.54
CA ASP A 104 -5.66 2.51 6.76
C ASP A 104 -5.86 4.00 6.42
N ASP A 105 -7.10 4.47 6.31
CA ASP A 105 -7.43 5.90 6.18
C ASP A 105 -6.97 6.71 7.40
N LEU A 106 -7.18 6.17 8.61
CA LEU A 106 -6.74 6.81 9.86
C LEU A 106 -5.21 6.94 9.90
N ALA A 107 -4.50 5.88 9.53
CA ALA A 107 -3.04 5.89 9.47
C ALA A 107 -2.53 6.91 8.44
N ASN A 108 -3.07 6.87 7.23
CA ASN A 108 -2.72 7.79 6.14
C ASN A 108 -3.02 9.24 6.52
N LYS A 109 -4.14 9.49 7.19
CA LYS A 109 -4.49 10.82 7.68
C LYS A 109 -3.49 11.31 8.71
N TRP A 110 -3.14 10.49 9.70
CA TRP A 110 -2.15 10.85 10.70
C TRP A 110 -0.79 11.17 10.07
N TYR A 111 -0.29 10.33 9.16
CA TYR A 111 0.95 10.61 8.45
C TYR A 111 0.88 11.86 7.58
N SER A 112 -0.27 12.14 6.96
CA SER A 112 -0.51 13.37 6.21
C SER A 112 -0.48 14.60 7.14
N LEU A 113 -1.03 14.49 8.35
CA LEU A 113 -1.02 15.57 9.34
C LEU A 113 0.40 15.86 9.80
N ILE A 114 1.18 14.86 10.20
CA ILE A 114 2.57 15.05 10.66
C ILE A 114 3.45 15.65 9.56
N ARG A 115 3.28 15.21 8.31
CA ARG A 115 4.04 15.74 7.16
C ARG A 115 3.72 17.19 6.85
N LYS A 116 2.53 17.69 7.23
CA LYS A 116 2.21 19.11 7.12
C LYS A 116 2.90 19.86 8.25
N SER A 117 3.80 20.78 7.89
CA SER A 117 4.70 21.54 8.79
C SER A 117 4.06 22.17 10.03
N LYS A 118 2.74 22.43 10.03
CA LYS A 118 1.97 22.89 11.20
C LYS A 118 1.96 21.92 12.38
N TYR A 119 2.10 20.61 12.14
CA TYR A 119 2.07 19.57 13.20
C TYR A 119 3.42 18.93 13.47
N LYS A 120 4.50 19.47 12.89
CA LYS A 120 5.88 19.02 13.13
C LYS A 120 6.32 19.15 14.61
N ARG A 121 5.58 19.93 15.42
CA ARG A 121 5.79 20.09 16.88
C ARG A 121 5.06 19.05 17.74
N LEU A 122 4.17 18.24 17.17
CA LEU A 122 3.54 17.12 17.91
C LEU A 122 4.43 15.87 17.94
N ASP A 123 5.63 15.95 17.34
CA ASP A 123 6.62 14.90 17.34
C ASP A 123 7.32 14.83 18.71
N ILE A 124 6.75 13.98 19.57
CA ILE A 124 7.43 13.03 20.47
C ILE A 124 7.86 13.50 21.88
N ASN A 125 7.99 14.78 22.25
CA ASN A 125 8.50 15.13 23.61
C ASN A 125 7.72 16.14 24.47
N GLU A 126 6.69 16.83 23.96
CA GLU A 126 6.01 17.88 24.76
C GLU A 126 4.71 17.45 25.45
N MET A 127 4.06 16.35 25.04
CA MET A 127 2.85 15.87 25.74
C MET A 127 3.14 15.18 27.09
N ALA A 128 4.40 14.77 27.33
CA ALA A 128 4.81 14.11 28.58
C ALA A 128 5.25 15.08 29.70
N LYS A 129 5.17 16.40 29.50
CA LYS A 129 5.64 17.42 30.46
C LYS A 129 4.52 18.28 31.10
N GLY A 130 3.25 17.89 30.93
CA GLY A 130 2.10 18.69 31.38
C GLY A 130 1.31 18.13 32.57
N ILE A 131 1.89 17.25 33.38
CA ILE A 131 1.28 16.80 34.64
C ILE A 131 2.29 17.14 35.74
N ASP A 132 2.09 18.31 36.35
CA ASP A 132 2.68 18.71 37.64
C ASP A 132 2.15 17.81 38.77
#